data_AF-A0A662VWA8-F1
#
_entry.id   AF-A0A662VWA8-F1
#
_cell.length_a   1.000
_cell.length_b   1.000
_cell.length_c   1.000
_cell.angle_alpha   90.00
_cell.angle_beta   90.00
_cell.angle_gamma   90.00
#
_symmetry.space_group_name_H-M   'P 1'
#
loop_
_entity.id
_entity.type
_entity.pdbx_description
1 polymer ?
#
loop_
_entity_poly.entity_id
_entity_poly.type
_entity_poly.pdbx_seq_one_letter_code
_entity_poly.pdbx_strand_id
1 'polypeptide(L)'
;MLQRYTQHEVSEMYAIDEEERNEYLINPNELRYLPPSEKKKLIRSVILKLLRKAEHEGITVSEVAAITGLDQRTVSRHLEYLVAIREAYSIEKGKYKIYFPNGRLMHPYLNKDFELSTTRDTRYYNFSFLENQYGRFIYIQEKSKDVFNRFSISGGILINLECVDEFLEHFEEFVRRVNEWRDQDSK
;
A
#
# COMPACT_ATOMS: atom_id res chain seq x y z
N MET A 1 -21.06 23.81 2.03
CA MET A 1 -20.28 23.83 3.29
C MET A 1 -20.13 22.38 3.73
N LEU A 2 -18.92 21.85 3.89
CA LEU A 2 -18.76 20.58 4.61
C LEU A 2 -18.74 20.92 6.10
N GLN A 3 -19.60 20.24 6.85
CA GLN A 3 -19.52 20.14 8.30
C GLN A 3 -18.09 19.69 8.65
N ARG A 4 -17.41 20.46 9.49
CA ARG A 4 -16.15 19.99 10.10
C ARG A 4 -16.55 18.93 11.11
N TYR A 5 -16.47 17.67 10.71
CA TYR A 5 -16.64 16.57 11.65
C TYR A 5 -15.58 16.70 12.74
N THR A 6 -16.05 16.75 13.97
CA THR A 6 -15.25 16.65 15.18
C THR A 6 -14.58 15.28 15.24
N GLN A 7 -13.54 15.16 16.06
CA GLN A 7 -12.87 13.86 16.27
C GLN A 7 -13.84 12.77 16.71
N HIS A 8 -14.89 13.14 17.44
CA HIS A 8 -15.93 12.22 17.90
C HIS A 8 -16.82 11.72 16.75
N GLU A 9 -17.29 12.63 15.88
CA GLU A 9 -18.12 12.29 14.72
C GLU A 9 -17.38 11.37 13.72
N VAL A 10 -16.06 11.56 13.55
CA VAL A 10 -15.24 10.69 12.71
C VAL A 10 -15.10 9.28 13.33
N SER A 11 -14.95 9.20 14.66
CA SER A 11 -14.83 7.92 15.37
C SER A 11 -16.11 7.10 15.28
N GLU A 12 -17.27 7.74 15.47
CA GLU A 12 -18.58 7.10 15.32
C GLU A 12 -18.82 6.61 13.89
N MET A 13 -18.42 7.40 12.89
CA MET A 13 -18.64 7.07 11.48
C MET A 13 -17.92 5.78 11.04
N TYR A 14 -16.75 5.50 11.60
CA TYR A 14 -15.99 4.27 11.32
C TYR A 14 -16.14 3.19 12.40
N ALA A 15 -17.10 3.36 13.31
CA ALA A 15 -17.33 2.48 14.46
C ALA A 15 -16.06 2.22 15.30
N ILE A 16 -15.19 3.21 15.41
CA ILE A 16 -13.97 3.16 16.24
C ILE A 16 -14.38 3.65 17.64
N ASP A 17 -14.44 2.75 18.61
CA ASP A 17 -14.68 3.14 20.01
C ASP A 17 -13.44 3.80 20.65
N GLU A 18 -13.58 4.35 21.87
CA GLU A 18 -12.46 5.03 22.55
C GLU A 18 -11.28 4.09 22.88
N GLU A 19 -11.52 2.79 23.08
CA GLU A 19 -10.47 1.81 23.33
C GLU A 19 -9.71 1.47 22.04
N GLU A 20 -10.39 1.22 20.93
CA GLU A 20 -9.79 1.00 19.60
C GLU A 20 -9.07 2.26 19.11
N ARG A 21 -9.55 3.46 19.44
CA ARG A 21 -8.89 4.71 19.07
C ARG A 21 -7.46 4.80 19.61
N ASN A 22 -7.21 4.29 20.81
CA ASN A 22 -5.87 4.25 21.38
C ASN A 22 -4.91 3.37 20.55
N GLU A 23 -5.41 2.39 19.79
CA GLU A 23 -4.58 1.58 18.89
C GLU A 23 -4.06 2.40 17.69
N TYR A 24 -4.81 3.40 17.25
CA TYR A 24 -4.47 4.23 16.09
C TYR A 24 -3.81 5.55 16.46
N LEU A 25 -3.91 5.96 17.72
CA LEU A 25 -3.31 7.20 18.20
C LEU A 25 -1.78 7.07 18.21
N ILE A 26 -1.11 7.97 17.49
CA ILE A 26 0.34 7.92 17.39
C ILE A 26 0.94 8.87 18.44
N ASN A 27 1.47 8.29 19.51
CA ASN A 27 2.09 9.04 20.59
C ASN A 27 3.42 9.68 20.13
N PRO A 28 3.54 11.03 20.14
CA PRO A 28 4.77 11.70 19.73
C PRO A 28 6.01 11.30 20.54
N ASN A 29 5.81 10.93 21.82
CA ASN A 29 6.91 10.51 22.70
C ASN A 29 7.45 9.14 22.28
N GLU A 30 6.60 8.20 21.91
CA GLU A 30 7.02 6.89 21.39
C GLU A 30 7.74 7.03 20.05
N LEU A 31 7.23 7.90 19.16
CA LEU A 31 7.89 8.21 17.92
C LEU A 31 9.29 8.81 18.14
N ARG A 32 9.54 9.54 19.22
CA ARG A 32 10.81 10.25 19.43
C ARG A 32 12.01 9.30 19.46
N TYR A 33 11.85 8.13 20.07
CA TYR A 33 12.93 7.15 20.30
C TYR A 33 13.20 6.24 19.09
N LEU A 34 12.33 6.23 18.09
CA LEU A 34 12.51 5.41 16.89
C LEU A 34 13.48 6.07 15.89
N PRO A 35 14.26 5.27 15.12
CA PRO A 35 14.97 5.78 13.94
C PRO A 35 14.00 6.36 12.90
N PRO A 36 14.40 7.35 12.07
CA PRO A 36 13.51 7.96 11.07
C PRO A 36 12.84 6.98 10.10
N SER A 37 13.52 5.88 9.74
CA SER A 37 12.96 4.82 8.90
C SER A 37 11.85 4.05 9.62
N GLU A 38 12.07 3.65 10.87
CA GLU A 38 11.10 2.92 11.68
C GLU A 38 9.88 3.78 12.03
N LYS A 39 10.06 5.08 12.29
CA LYS A 39 8.95 6.04 12.44
C LYS A 39 8.02 5.99 11.22
N LYS A 40 8.60 6.08 10.02
CA LYS A 40 7.81 6.06 8.77
C LYS A 40 7.08 4.73 8.59
N LYS A 41 7.71 3.60 8.93
CA LYS A 41 7.10 2.27 8.85
C LYS A 41 5.90 2.16 9.81
N LEU A 42 6.08 2.58 11.06
CA LEU A 42 5.00 2.56 12.06
C LEU A 42 3.82 3.44 11.64
N ILE A 43 4.08 4.68 11.20
CA ILE A 43 3.02 5.58 10.75
C ILE A 43 2.24 4.95 9.58
N ARG A 44 2.95 4.36 8.61
CA ARG A 44 2.32 3.72 7.45
C ARG A 44 1.52 2.48 7.83
N SER A 45 2.00 1.67 8.77
CA SER A 45 1.26 0.48 9.20
C SER A 45 -0.04 0.86 9.92
N VAL A 46 -0.01 1.89 10.76
CA VAL A 46 -1.22 2.43 11.42
C VAL A 46 -2.21 2.98 10.39
N ILE A 47 -1.74 3.81 9.44
CA ILE A 47 -2.60 4.36 8.38
C ILE A 47 -3.21 3.25 7.52
N LEU A 48 -2.43 2.21 7.18
CA LEU A 48 -2.94 1.10 6.38
C LEU A 48 -4.00 0.27 7.13
N LYS A 49 -3.83 0.08 8.45
CA LYS A 49 -4.86 -0.54 9.30
C LYS A 49 -6.16 0.28 9.28
N LEU A 50 -6.06 1.61 9.40
CA LEU A 50 -7.22 2.50 9.30
C LEU A 50 -7.91 2.40 7.94
N LEU A 51 -7.14 2.39 6.85
CA LEU A 51 -7.70 2.20 5.50
C LEU A 51 -8.48 0.89 5.39
N ARG A 52 -7.94 -0.21 5.94
CA ARG A 52 -8.63 -1.52 5.93
C ARG A 52 -9.92 -1.53 6.73
N LYS A 53 -10.00 -0.75 7.82
CA LYS A 53 -11.26 -0.59 8.57
C LYS A 53 -12.28 0.24 7.80
N ALA A 54 -11.83 1.29 7.12
CA ALA A 54 -12.65 2.14 6.25
C ALA A 54 -12.72 1.62 4.81
N GLU A 55 -12.70 0.30 4.58
CA GLU A 55 -12.54 -0.25 3.23
C GLU A 55 -13.72 0.10 2.30
N HIS A 56 -14.91 0.31 2.85
CA HIS A 56 -16.13 0.58 2.10
C HIS A 56 -16.37 2.07 1.87
N GLU A 57 -16.25 2.92 2.90
CA GLU A 57 -16.48 4.36 2.76
C GLU A 57 -15.26 5.09 2.19
N GLY A 58 -14.06 4.55 2.43
CA GLY A 58 -12.80 5.25 2.25
C GLY A 58 -12.61 6.34 3.29
N ILE A 59 -11.41 6.92 3.34
CA ILE A 59 -11.06 7.92 4.35
C ILE A 59 -10.27 9.09 3.75
N THR A 60 -10.51 10.29 4.25
CA THR A 60 -9.82 11.51 3.83
C THR A 60 -8.58 11.80 4.67
N VAL A 61 -7.70 12.66 4.17
CA VAL A 61 -6.52 13.16 4.92
C VAL A 61 -6.92 13.78 6.27
N SER A 62 -8.00 14.55 6.29
CA SER A 62 -8.48 15.22 7.51
C SER A 62 -8.94 14.23 8.58
N GLU A 63 -9.59 13.14 8.19
CA GLU A 63 -10.10 12.13 9.11
C GLU A 63 -8.96 11.27 9.66
N VAL A 64 -8.01 10.84 8.82
CA VAL A 64 -6.81 10.14 9.29
C VAL A 64 -6.02 11.01 10.26
N ALA A 65 -5.87 12.31 9.99
CA ALA A 65 -5.22 13.24 10.91
C ALA A 65 -5.96 13.37 12.26
N ALA A 66 -7.30 13.42 12.22
CA ALA A 66 -8.13 13.50 13.41
C ALA A 66 -8.03 12.24 14.30
N ILE A 67 -7.95 11.06 13.69
CA ILE A 67 -7.83 9.77 14.40
C ILE A 67 -6.40 9.57 14.93
N THR A 68 -5.39 9.76 14.08
CA THR A 68 -3.99 9.45 14.43
C THR A 68 -3.31 10.53 15.27
N GLY A 69 -3.84 11.75 15.30
CA GLY A 69 -3.21 12.91 15.95
C GLY A 69 -2.04 13.52 15.16
N LEU A 70 -1.76 13.03 13.95
CA LEU A 70 -0.73 13.57 13.07
C LEU A 70 -1.21 14.83 12.32
N ASP A 71 -0.29 15.67 11.89
CA ASP A 71 -0.62 16.79 11.02
C ASP A 71 -1.02 16.31 9.61
N GLN A 72 -1.94 17.04 8.97
CA GLN A 72 -2.48 16.67 7.66
C GLN A 72 -1.40 16.56 6.56
N ARG A 73 -0.32 17.35 6.64
CA ARG A 73 0.77 17.31 5.66
C ARG A 73 1.58 16.02 5.79
N THR A 74 1.86 15.58 7.01
CA THR A 74 2.49 14.28 7.28
C THR A 74 1.61 13.15 6.80
N VAL A 75 0.32 13.15 7.16
CA VAL A 75 -0.65 12.13 6.71
C VAL A 75 -0.71 12.04 5.18
N SER A 76 -0.86 13.18 4.50
CA SER A 76 -0.90 13.23 3.02
C SER A 76 0.34 12.59 2.40
N ARG A 77 1.55 12.91 2.89
CA ARG A 77 2.80 12.30 2.38
C ARG A 77 2.84 10.78 2.55
N HIS A 78 2.32 10.27 3.66
CA HIS A 78 2.30 8.84 3.91
C HIS A 78 1.25 8.11 3.07
N LEU A 79 0.08 8.70 2.88
CA LEU A 79 -0.96 8.18 1.99
C LEU A 79 -0.50 8.14 0.53
N GLU A 80 0.10 9.22 0.03
CA GLU A 80 0.63 9.26 -1.35
C GLU A 80 1.74 8.22 -1.56
N TYR A 81 2.57 7.98 -0.54
CA TYR A 81 3.55 6.89 -0.60
C TYR A 81 2.86 5.51 -0.71
N LEU A 82 1.82 5.25 0.08
CA LEU A 82 1.07 3.99 0.03
C LEU A 82 0.41 3.78 -1.34
N VAL A 83 -0.12 4.86 -1.95
CA VAL A 83 -0.63 4.83 -3.33
C VAL A 83 0.48 4.51 -4.33
N ALA A 84 1.64 5.13 -4.19
CA ALA A 84 2.78 4.91 -5.08
C ALA A 84 3.27 3.45 -5.06
N ILE A 85 3.28 2.80 -3.90
CA ILE A 85 3.67 1.38 -3.77
C ILE A 85 2.49 0.41 -3.99
N ARG A 86 1.31 0.92 -4.38
CA ARG A 86 0.08 0.14 -4.62
C ARG A 86 -0.49 -0.59 -3.40
N GLU A 87 -0.18 -0.15 -2.20
CA GLU A 87 -0.83 -0.61 -0.95
C GLU A 87 -2.16 0.11 -0.69
N ALA A 88 -2.37 1.26 -1.35
CA ALA A 88 -3.61 2.02 -1.32
C ALA A 88 -3.97 2.50 -2.73
N TYR A 89 -5.23 2.92 -2.92
CA TYR A 89 -5.64 3.71 -4.06
C TYR A 89 -6.44 4.93 -3.60
N SER A 90 -6.68 5.86 -4.51
CA SER A 90 -7.41 7.08 -4.19
C SER A 90 -8.36 7.48 -5.30
N ILE A 91 -9.50 8.05 -4.92
CA ILE A 91 -10.50 8.61 -5.83
C ILE A 91 -10.60 10.11 -5.56
N GLU A 92 -10.68 10.90 -6.63
CA GLU A 92 -11.01 12.32 -6.52
C GLU A 92 -12.54 12.52 -6.52
N LYS A 93 -13.04 13.19 -5.48
CA LYS A 93 -14.45 13.56 -5.36
C LYS A 93 -14.54 15.08 -5.19
N GLY A 94 -14.67 15.78 -6.32
CA GLY A 94 -14.61 17.24 -6.35
C GLY A 94 -13.21 17.75 -6.00
N LYS A 95 -13.09 18.51 -4.90
CA LYS A 95 -11.79 19.03 -4.41
C LYS A 95 -11.09 18.10 -3.42
N TYR A 96 -11.69 16.96 -3.09
CA TYR A 96 -11.23 16.08 -2.04
C TYR A 96 -10.70 14.77 -2.63
N LYS A 97 -9.67 14.22 -1.98
CA LYS A 97 -9.14 12.90 -2.29
C LYS A 97 -9.55 11.93 -1.18
N ILE A 98 -10.23 10.85 -1.55
CA ILE A 98 -10.65 9.77 -0.65
C ILE A 98 -9.73 8.58 -0.90
N TYR A 99 -9.18 8.00 0.17
CA TYR A 99 -8.22 6.92 0.11
C TYR A 99 -8.85 5.62 0.57
N PHE A 100 -8.45 4.54 -0.07
CA PHE A 100 -8.95 3.20 0.17
C PHE A 100 -7.76 2.23 0.24
N PRO A 101 -7.88 1.12 0.98
CA PRO A 101 -6.88 0.06 0.93
C PRO A 101 -6.90 -0.55 -0.48
N ASN A 102 -5.73 -0.91 -1.02
CA ASN A 102 -5.72 -1.52 -2.33
C ASN A 102 -6.03 -3.01 -2.24
N GLY A 103 -7.28 -3.33 -2.56
CA GLY A 103 -7.76 -4.69 -2.77
C GLY A 103 -7.91 -5.49 -1.50
N ARG A 104 -8.99 -6.26 -1.44
CA ARG A 104 -9.12 -7.35 -0.49
C ARG A 104 -8.41 -8.57 -1.05
N LEU A 105 -7.62 -9.23 -0.22
CA LEU A 105 -7.02 -10.51 -0.57
C LEU A 105 -8.13 -11.54 -0.75
N MET A 106 -8.30 -12.06 -1.96
CA MET A 106 -9.42 -12.94 -2.30
C MET A 106 -9.17 -14.38 -1.93
N HIS A 107 -7.97 -14.87 -2.24
CA HIS A 107 -7.62 -16.28 -2.09
C HIS A 107 -6.20 -16.40 -1.55
N PRO A 108 -6.05 -16.46 -0.22
CA PRO A 108 -4.72 -16.56 0.40
C PRO A 108 -3.90 -17.76 -0.08
N TYR A 109 -4.55 -18.84 -0.53
CA TYR A 109 -3.90 -20.04 -1.07
C TYR A 109 -3.28 -19.83 -2.46
N LEU A 110 -3.74 -18.81 -3.21
CA LEU A 110 -3.12 -18.43 -4.49
C LEU A 110 -1.86 -17.59 -4.29
N ASN A 111 -1.60 -17.16 -3.05
CA ASN A 111 -0.42 -16.35 -2.78
C ASN A 111 0.84 -17.17 -2.98
N LYS A 112 1.77 -16.60 -3.73
CA LYS A 112 3.04 -17.24 -4.03
C LYS A 112 4.18 -16.28 -3.70
N ASP A 113 4.88 -16.59 -2.63
CA ASP A 113 6.17 -15.96 -2.33
C ASP A 113 7.28 -16.65 -3.11
N PHE A 114 8.23 -15.87 -3.62
CA PHE A 114 9.42 -16.40 -4.28
C PHE A 114 10.58 -15.41 -4.13
N GLU A 115 11.80 -15.92 -4.27
CA GLU A 115 13.02 -15.12 -4.29
C GLU A 115 13.73 -15.28 -5.62
N LEU A 116 14.31 -14.18 -6.11
CA LEU A 116 15.16 -14.15 -7.28
C LEU A 116 16.53 -13.64 -6.84
N SER A 117 17.53 -14.52 -6.93
CA SER A 117 18.90 -14.23 -6.54
C SER A 117 19.81 -14.17 -7.78
N THR A 118 20.64 -13.14 -7.81
CA THR A 118 21.79 -13.02 -8.72
C THR A 118 23.07 -13.19 -7.90
N THR A 119 24.23 -13.16 -8.56
CA THR A 119 25.53 -13.16 -7.86
C THR A 119 25.76 -11.91 -7.00
N ARG A 120 24.98 -10.83 -7.18
CA ARG A 120 25.19 -9.53 -6.52
C ARG A 120 24.03 -9.07 -5.64
N ASP A 121 22.85 -9.64 -5.80
CA ASP A 121 21.62 -9.13 -5.18
C ASP A 121 20.56 -10.22 -5.07
N THR A 122 19.72 -10.15 -4.05
CA THR A 122 18.56 -11.03 -3.82
C THR A 122 17.31 -10.19 -3.63
N ARG A 123 16.29 -10.45 -4.45
CA ARG A 123 14.99 -9.78 -4.41
C ARG A 123 13.90 -10.76 -4.01
N TYR A 124 12.96 -10.29 -3.19
CA TYR A 124 11.84 -11.09 -2.72
C TYR A 124 10.56 -10.56 -3.33
N TYR A 125 9.70 -11.45 -3.79
CA TYR A 125 8.46 -11.09 -4.43
C TYR A 125 7.29 -11.90 -3.88
N ASN A 126 6.10 -11.35 -4.08
CA ASN A 126 4.84 -12.04 -3.82
C ASN A 126 3.89 -11.81 -4.99
N PHE A 127 3.24 -12.88 -5.44
CA PHE A 127 2.02 -12.78 -6.23
C PHE A 127 0.81 -12.95 -5.31
N SER A 128 -0.18 -12.07 -5.47
CA SER A 128 -1.45 -12.08 -4.76
C SER A 128 -2.60 -11.86 -5.73
N PHE A 129 -3.77 -12.41 -5.39
CA PHE A 129 -5.02 -12.16 -6.11
C PHE A 129 -5.91 -11.21 -5.31
N LEU A 130 -6.19 -10.04 -5.89
CA LEU A 130 -6.91 -8.95 -5.24
C LEU A 130 -8.24 -8.65 -5.93
N GLU A 131 -9.21 -8.18 -5.16
CA GLU A 131 -10.43 -7.56 -5.69
C GLU A 131 -10.63 -6.19 -5.04
N ASN A 132 -10.90 -5.18 -5.85
CA ASN A 132 -11.33 -3.86 -5.40
C ASN A 132 -12.50 -3.38 -6.27
N GLN A 133 -13.00 -2.17 -6.05
CA GLN A 133 -14.14 -1.62 -6.80
C GLN A 133 -13.94 -1.54 -8.32
N TYR A 134 -12.71 -1.61 -8.81
CA TYR A 134 -12.37 -1.58 -10.23
C TYR A 134 -12.23 -2.98 -10.85
N GLY A 135 -12.50 -4.05 -10.09
CA GLY A 135 -12.49 -5.42 -10.56
C GLY A 135 -11.46 -6.30 -9.85
N ARG A 136 -10.94 -7.27 -10.60
CA ARG A 136 -10.05 -8.33 -10.11
C ARG A 136 -8.66 -8.16 -10.69
N PHE A 137 -7.65 -8.37 -9.87
CA PHE A 137 -6.28 -8.03 -10.21
C PHE A 137 -5.29 -9.10 -9.79
N ILE A 138 -4.28 -9.32 -10.62
CA ILE A 138 -3.02 -9.93 -10.21
C ILE A 138 -2.14 -8.81 -9.64
N TYR A 139 -1.68 -9.01 -8.40
CA TYR A 139 -0.80 -8.08 -7.73
C TYR A 139 0.57 -8.70 -7.52
N ILE A 140 1.59 -8.06 -8.06
CA ILE A 140 2.99 -8.45 -7.94
C ILE A 140 3.66 -7.47 -7.00
N GLN A 141 4.07 -7.91 -5.82
CA GLN A 141 4.73 -7.09 -4.82
C GLN A 141 6.22 -7.39 -4.77
N GLU A 142 7.04 -6.36 -4.79
CA GLU A 142 8.44 -6.44 -4.38
C GLU A 142 8.52 -6.22 -2.87
N LYS A 143 9.23 -7.10 -2.17
CA LYS A 143 9.47 -7.05 -0.74
C LYS A 143 10.95 -6.76 -0.47
N SER A 144 11.20 -5.77 0.38
CA SER A 144 12.50 -5.51 0.99
C SER A 144 12.59 -6.21 2.33
N LYS A 145 13.75 -6.82 2.61
CA LYS A 145 14.05 -7.48 3.87
C LYS A 145 14.97 -6.59 4.71
N ASP A 146 14.61 -6.33 5.96
CA ASP A 146 15.45 -5.56 6.88
C ASP A 146 16.50 -6.44 7.61
N VAL A 147 17.38 -5.80 8.39
CA VAL A 147 18.43 -6.48 9.18
C VAL A 147 17.88 -7.45 10.22
N PHE A 148 16.59 -7.35 10.55
CA PHE A 148 15.88 -8.24 11.47
C PHE A 148 15.06 -9.30 10.73
N ASN A 149 15.34 -9.52 9.44
CA ASN A 149 14.60 -10.43 8.56
C ASN A 149 13.10 -10.10 8.40
N ARG A 150 12.67 -8.87 8.69
CA ARG A 150 11.27 -8.45 8.49
C ARG A 150 11.07 -7.96 7.07
N PHE A 151 9.96 -8.38 6.46
CA PHE A 151 9.58 -7.94 5.13
C PHE A 151 8.73 -6.67 5.18
N SER A 152 9.02 -5.75 4.28
CA SER A 152 8.18 -4.59 3.97
C SER A 152 8.04 -4.46 2.46
N ILE A 153 6.87 -4.05 1.99
CA ILE A 153 6.64 -3.86 0.56
C ILE A 153 7.38 -2.60 0.09
N SER A 154 8.18 -2.76 -0.96
CA SER A 154 8.97 -1.69 -1.56
C SER A 154 8.47 -1.25 -2.94
N GLY A 155 7.68 -2.11 -3.61
CA GLY A 155 7.09 -1.82 -4.90
C GLY A 155 5.94 -2.76 -5.21
N GLY A 156 5.13 -2.38 -6.19
CA GLY A 156 3.95 -3.15 -6.57
C GLY A 156 3.49 -2.88 -8.00
N ILE A 157 3.15 -3.93 -8.73
CA ILE A 157 2.52 -3.87 -10.05
C ILE A 157 1.14 -4.52 -9.94
N LEU A 158 0.10 -3.78 -10.33
CA LEU A 158 -1.28 -4.25 -10.33
C LEU A 158 -1.77 -4.38 -11.77
N ILE A 159 -2.19 -5.58 -12.17
CA ILE A 159 -2.62 -5.89 -13.53
C ILE A 159 -4.07 -6.37 -13.45
N ASN A 160 -4.96 -5.76 -14.23
CA ASN A 160 -6.35 -6.21 -14.31
C ASN A 160 -6.39 -7.61 -14.91
N LEU A 161 -7.11 -8.53 -14.26
CA LEU A 161 -7.25 -9.91 -14.69
C LEU A 161 -7.82 -10.01 -16.12
N GLU A 162 -8.66 -9.05 -16.53
CA GLU A 162 -9.22 -8.99 -17.89
C GLU A 162 -8.17 -8.76 -18.99
N CYS A 163 -7.02 -8.19 -18.64
CA CYS A 163 -5.93 -7.86 -19.58
C CYS A 163 -4.64 -8.61 -19.26
N VAL A 164 -4.68 -9.65 -18.42
CA VAL A 164 -3.47 -10.33 -17.96
C VAL A 164 -2.76 -11.06 -19.09
N ASP A 165 -3.51 -11.68 -20.01
CA ASP A 165 -2.94 -12.42 -21.13
C ASP A 165 -2.20 -11.47 -22.09
N GLU A 166 -2.82 -10.35 -22.46
CA GLU A 166 -2.20 -9.29 -23.27
C GLU A 166 -0.93 -8.71 -22.60
N PHE A 167 -0.97 -8.50 -21.28
CA PHE A 167 0.21 -8.07 -20.53
C PHE A 167 1.35 -9.08 -20.63
N LEU A 168 1.06 -10.38 -20.51
CA LEU A 168 2.06 -11.44 -20.60
C LEU A 168 2.66 -11.52 -22.00
N GLU A 169 1.85 -11.41 -23.05
CA GLU A 169 2.33 -11.38 -24.44
C GLU A 169 3.35 -10.25 -24.66
N HIS A 170 3.02 -9.02 -24.23
CA HIS A 170 3.95 -7.90 -24.33
C HIS A 170 5.20 -8.06 -23.46
N PHE A 171 5.05 -8.65 -22.26
CA PHE A 171 6.18 -8.92 -21.38
C PHE A 171 7.15 -9.93 -22.00
N GLU A 172 6.64 -11.02 -22.57
CA GLU A 172 7.43 -12.05 -23.26
C GLU A 172 8.13 -11.49 -24.50
N GLU A 173 7.41 -10.71 -25.32
CA GLU A 173 7.99 -10.04 -26.49
C GLU A 173 9.15 -9.13 -26.08
N PHE A 174 8.98 -8.34 -25.01
CA PHE A 174 10.02 -7.46 -24.50
C PHE A 174 11.24 -8.24 -24.00
N VAL A 175 11.02 -9.31 -23.23
CA VAL A 175 12.11 -10.19 -22.77
C VAL A 175 12.88 -10.79 -23.94
N ARG A 176 12.20 -11.23 -25.00
CA ARG A 176 12.85 -11.73 -26.22
C ARG A 176 13.79 -10.68 -26.82
N ARG A 177 13.31 -9.44 -26.99
CA ARG A 177 14.11 -8.32 -27.54
C ARG A 177 15.32 -8.00 -26.68
N VAL A 178 15.19 -8.04 -25.34
CA VAL A 178 16.30 -7.81 -24.41
C VAL A 178 17.36 -8.91 -24.53
N ASN A 179 16.94 -10.18 -24.68
CA ASN A 179 17.88 -11.29 -24.87
C ASN A 179 18.62 -11.19 -26.20
N GLU A 180 17.92 -10.86 -27.29
CA GLU A 180 18.55 -10.63 -28.61
C GLU A 180 19.62 -9.54 -28.54
N TRP A 181 19.36 -8.45 -27.82
CA TRP A 181 20.33 -7.37 -27.60
C TRP A 181 21.55 -7.86 -26.78
N ARG A 182 21.32 -8.58 -25.69
CA ARG A 182 22.40 -9.10 -24.83
C ARG A 182 23.36 -10.04 -25.59
N ASP A 183 22.81 -10.87 -26.47
CA ASP A 183 23.58 -11.84 -27.23
C ASP A 183 24.37 -11.19 -28.38
N GLN A 184 23.99 -9.98 -28.80
CA GLN A 184 24.77 -9.13 -29.73
C GLN A 184 25.93 -8.43 -29.03
N ASP A 185 25.73 -7.94 -27.80
CA ASP A 185 26.74 -7.22 -27.00
C ASP A 185 27.81 -8.16 -26.39
N SER A 186 27.54 -9.48 -26.40
CA SER A 186 28.46 -10.52 -25.93
C SER A 186 29.37 -11.09 -27.04
N LYS A 187 29.31 -10.55 -28.26
CA LYS A 187 30.18 -10.87 -29.40
C LYS A 187 31.18 -9.75 -29.66
#